data_AF-A0A3P7LG35-F1
#
_entry.id   AF-A0A3P7LG35-F1
#
_cell.length_a   1.000
_cell.length_b   1.000
_cell.length_c   1.000
_cell.angle_alpha   90.00
_cell.angle_beta   90.00
_cell.angle_gamma   90.00
#
_symmetry.space_group_name_H-M   'P 1'
#
loop_
_entity.id
_entity.type
_entity.pdbx_description
1 polymer ?
#
loop_
_entity_poly.entity_id
_entity_poly.type
_entity_poly.pdbx_seq_one_letter_code
_entity_poly.pdbx_strand_id
1 'polypeptide(L)'
;MEELGVSDKWMIWGGSLVESFRHHDNIPWDKHVEVLDDFSVTEALWKKMSELAPKIIIRQGFLWDKIYAKLSEPSNTSLDVEGSRNL
;
A
#
# COMPACT_ATOMS: atom_id res chain seq x y z
N MET A 1 -1.28 -7.56 10.31
CA MET A 1 0.00 -7.41 11.07
C MET A 1 -0.23 -7.34 12.56
N GLU A 2 -1.37 -6.84 13.02
CA GLU A 2 -1.75 -6.87 14.44
C GLU A 2 -1.82 -8.30 14.99
N GLU A 3 -2.31 -9.26 14.18
CA GLU A 3 -2.32 -10.67 14.56
C GLU A 3 -0.91 -11.28 14.76
N LEU A 4 0.12 -10.61 14.24
CA LEU A 4 1.52 -10.99 14.39
C LEU A 4 2.23 -10.20 15.51
N GLY A 5 1.54 -9.25 16.15
CA GLY A 5 2.10 -8.45 17.24
C GLY A 5 3.24 -7.49 16.84
N VAL A 6 3.27 -7.05 15.57
CA VAL A 6 4.36 -6.21 15.02
C VAL A 6 3.85 -4.92 14.36
N SER A 7 2.68 -4.44 14.78
CA SER A 7 2.08 -3.22 14.23
C SER A 7 2.90 -1.96 14.46
N ASP A 8 3.83 -1.97 15.42
CA ASP A 8 4.75 -0.88 15.75
C ASP A 8 6.02 -0.86 14.87
N LYS A 9 6.21 -1.87 14.02
CA LYS A 9 7.45 -2.06 13.23
C LYS A 9 7.32 -1.75 11.75
N TRP A 10 6.17 -1.25 11.32
CA TRP A 10 5.97 -0.85 9.93
C TRP A 10 4.91 0.24 9.84
N MET A 11 4.94 1.02 8.77
CA MET A 11 3.89 1.96 8.43
C MET A 11 3.87 2.23 6.92
N ILE A 12 2.72 2.69 6.43
CA ILE A 12 2.65 3.34 5.12
C ILE A 12 3.49 4.62 5.15
N TRP A 13 4.17 4.92 4.05
CA TRP A 13 5.14 6.00 3.98
C TRP A 13 4.95 6.88 2.74
N GLY A 14 5.59 8.06 2.75
CA GLY A 14 5.75 8.94 1.60
C GLY A 14 4.44 9.27 0.88
N GLY A 15 4.39 9.03 -0.43
CA GLY A 15 3.22 9.31 -1.26
C GLY A 15 1.99 8.52 -0.83
N SER A 16 2.17 7.25 -0.45
CA SER A 16 1.09 6.40 0.03
C SER A 16 0.50 6.89 1.35
N LEU A 17 1.33 7.43 2.27
CA LEU A 17 0.84 8.01 3.52
C LEU A 17 0.00 9.27 3.27
N VAL A 18 0.51 10.21 2.48
CA VAL A 18 -0.20 11.47 2.17
C VAL A 18 -1.60 11.19 1.59
N GLU A 19 -1.68 10.18 0.75
CA GLU A 19 -2.88 9.92 -0.05
C GLU A 19 -3.85 9.00 0.68
N SER A 20 -3.36 8.17 1.60
CA SER A 20 -4.20 7.52 2.61
C SER A 20 -4.98 8.53 3.47
N PHE A 21 -4.43 9.73 3.68
CA PHE A 21 -5.11 10.79 4.40
C PHE A 21 -6.06 11.58 3.50
N ARG A 22 -5.66 11.84 2.27
CA ARG A 22 -6.42 12.68 1.33
C ARG A 22 -7.58 11.95 0.66
N HIS A 23 -7.32 10.74 0.17
CA HIS A 23 -8.27 9.97 -0.65
C HIS A 23 -8.68 8.65 0.02
N HIS A 24 -8.11 8.32 1.19
CA HIS A 24 -8.28 7.02 1.84
C HIS A 24 -7.94 5.83 0.93
N ASP A 25 -7.06 6.05 -0.05
CA ASP A 25 -6.61 5.06 -1.04
C ASP A 25 -5.32 5.58 -1.73
N ASN A 26 -4.77 4.82 -2.67
CA ASN A 26 -3.64 5.21 -3.48
C ASN A 26 -3.99 6.29 -4.51
N ILE A 27 -2.97 7.08 -4.86
CA ILE A 27 -3.01 8.07 -5.95
C ILE A 27 -3.48 7.36 -7.24
N PRO A 28 -4.48 7.91 -7.96
CA PRO A 28 -5.01 7.23 -9.14
C PRO A 28 -4.01 6.95 -10.27
N TRP A 29 -2.93 7.71 -10.34
CA TRP A 29 -1.84 7.53 -11.30
C TRP A 29 -0.56 6.95 -10.68
N ASP A 30 -0.53 6.68 -9.37
CA ASP A 30 0.58 5.97 -8.76
C ASP A 30 0.28 4.48 -8.69
N LYS A 31 1.25 3.72 -9.17
CA LYS A 31 1.21 2.25 -9.17
C LYS A 31 1.98 1.68 -7.98
N HIS A 32 2.64 2.52 -7.20
CA HIS A 32 3.52 2.12 -6.12
C HIS A 32 2.85 2.27 -4.76
N VAL A 33 3.16 1.34 -3.87
CA VAL A 33 2.87 1.47 -2.44
C VAL A 33 4.20 1.60 -1.71
N GLU A 34 4.32 2.67 -0.95
CA GLU A 34 5.49 2.94 -0.13
C GLU A 34 5.24 2.52 1.30
N VAL A 35 6.12 1.66 1.80
CA VAL A 35 6.09 1.13 3.16
C VAL A 35 7.46 1.37 3.77
N LEU A 36 7.47 1.84 5.01
CA LEU A 36 8.65 1.86 5.86
C LEU A 36 8.49 0.73 6.88
N ASP A 37 9.48 -0.14 6.98
CA ASP A 37 9.47 -1.27 7.90
C ASP A 37 10.82 -1.52 8.56
N ASP A 38 10.78 -2.17 9.72
CA ASP A 38 11.95 -2.77 10.34
C ASP A 38 12.34 -4.05 9.58
N PHE A 39 13.62 -4.17 9.21
CA PHE A 39 14.15 -5.34 8.49
C PHE A 39 13.80 -6.69 9.12
N SER A 40 13.59 -6.75 10.44
CA SER A 40 13.20 -7.97 11.15
C SER A 40 11.78 -8.46 10.81
N VAL A 41 10.93 -7.62 10.21
CA VAL A 41 9.54 -7.97 9.87
C VAL A 41 9.24 -7.96 8.38
N THR A 42 10.17 -7.53 7.52
CA THR A 42 9.99 -7.42 6.06
C THR A 42 9.44 -8.70 5.45
N GLU A 43 10.01 -9.87 5.78
CA GLU A 43 9.59 -11.14 5.19
C GLU A 43 8.14 -11.50 5.58
N ALA A 44 7.77 -11.31 6.85
CA ALA A 44 6.43 -11.56 7.34
C ALA A 44 5.41 -10.59 6.70
N LEU A 45 5.80 -9.32 6.57
CA LEU A 45 4.99 -8.29 5.94
C LEU A 45 4.78 -8.59 4.45
N TRP A 46 5.82 -9.00 3.72
CA TRP A 46 5.71 -9.34 2.30
C TRP A 46 4.90 -10.59 2.07
N LYS A 47 5.03 -11.59 2.94
CA LYS A 47 4.18 -12.79 2.90
C LYS A 47 2.71 -12.39 3.03
N LYS A 48 2.38 -11.54 4.00
CA LYS A 48 1.02 -11.04 4.19
C LYS A 48 0.51 -10.20 3.01
N MET A 49 1.32 -9.28 2.50
CA MET A 49 0.95 -8.47 1.34
C MET A 49 0.81 -9.30 0.06
N SER A 50 1.57 -10.38 -0.08
CA SER A 50 1.47 -11.31 -1.23
C SER A 50 0.16 -12.09 -1.25
N GLU A 51 -0.52 -12.26 -0.11
CA GLU A 51 -1.88 -12.84 -0.04
C GLU A 51 -2.92 -11.98 -0.78
N LEU A 52 -2.61 -10.70 -1.03
CA LEU A 52 -3.46 -9.77 -1.76
C LEU A 52 -3.26 -9.83 -3.29
N ALA A 53 -2.45 -10.76 -3.80
CA ALA A 53 -2.32 -10.97 -5.23
C ALA A 53 -3.69 -11.30 -5.88
N PRO A 54 -3.98 -10.82 -7.11
CA PRO A 54 -3.10 -10.02 -7.98
C PRO A 54 -3.22 -8.50 -7.73
N LYS A 55 -3.98 -8.05 -6.72
CA LYS A 55 -4.21 -6.62 -6.44
C LYS A 55 -2.94 -5.92 -5.97
N ILE A 56 -2.10 -6.65 -5.22
CA ILE A 56 -0.74 -6.25 -4.85
C ILE A 56 0.25 -7.19 -5.52
N ILE A 57 1.31 -6.62 -6.10
CA ILE A 57 2.43 -7.36 -6.68
C ILE A 57 3.71 -6.85 -6.03
N ILE A 58 4.46 -7.75 -5.40
CA ILE A 58 5.78 -7.43 -4.84
C ILE A 58 6.85 -7.84 -5.85
N ARG A 59 7.78 -6.92 -6.13
CA ARG A 59 8.98 -7.19 -6.91
C ARG A 59 10.19 -6.99 -6.01
N GLN A 60 10.85 -8.09 -5.69
CA GLN A 60 12.08 -8.04 -4.93
C GLN A 60 13.16 -7.33 -5.73
N GLY A 61 13.85 -6.40 -5.08
CA GLY A 61 14.96 -5.63 -5.63
C GLY A 61 16.24 -5.90 -4.85
N PHE A 62 17.38 -5.46 -5.39
CA PHE A 62 18.66 -5.69 -4.75
C PHE A 62 18.83 -4.86 -3.46
N LEU A 63 18.37 -3.61 -3.47
CA LEU A 63 18.43 -2.73 -2.31
C LEU A 63 17.04 -2.43 -1.73
N TRP A 64 16.01 -2.36 -2.57
CA TRP A 64 14.67 -1.89 -2.21
C TRP A 64 13.66 -2.76 -2.95
N ASP A 65 12.78 -3.41 -2.20
CA ASP A 65 11.65 -4.12 -2.78
C ASP A 65 10.58 -3.12 -3.22
N LYS A 66 9.93 -3.39 -4.35
CA LYS A 66 8.88 -2.52 -4.89
C LYS A 66 7.54 -3.20 -4.76
N ILE A 67 6.63 -2.55 -4.05
CA ILE A 67 5.24 -2.97 -3.93
C ILE A 67 4.44 -2.20 -4.97
N TYR A 68 3.69 -2.93 -5.78
CA TYR A 68 2.80 -2.37 -6.79
C TYR A 68 1.35 -2.66 -6.43
N ALA A 69 0.50 -1.66 -6.59
CA ALA A 69 -0.94 -1.81 -6.50
C ALA A 69 -1.58 -1.60 -7.88
N LYS A 70 -2.75 -2.22 -8.09
CA LYS A 70 -3.57 -1.92 -9.27
C LYS A 70 -3.95 -0.43 -9.23
N LEU A 71 -3.80 0.26 -10.36
CA LEU A 71 -4.31 1.62 -10.52
C LEU A 71 -5.81 1.61 -10.23
N SER A 72 -6.25 2.56 -9.43
CA SER A 72 -7.68 2.85 -9.34
C SER A 72 -8.15 3.56 -10.59
N GLU A 73 -9.36 3.22 -11.01
CA GLU A 73 -10.09 4.01 -12.00
C GLU A 73 -10.16 5.47 -11.51
N PRO A 74 -9.62 6.44 -12.25
CA PRO A 74 -9.76 7.84 -11.90
C PRO A 74 -11.23 8.24 -12.09
N SER A 75 -12.02 8.19 -11.02
CA SER A 75 -13.32 8.84 -10.98
C SER A 75 -13.09 10.32 -10.68
N ASN A 76 -13.17 11.17 -11.70
CA ASN A 76 -13.10 12.62 -11.53
C ASN A 76 -14.37 13.10 -10.80
N THR A 77 -14.37 12.93 -9.48
CA THR A 77 -15.39 13.48 -8.60
C THR A 77 -14.77 14.70 -7.94
N SER A 78 -15.43 15.85 -8.00
CA SER A 78 -14.97 17.12 -7.39
C SER A 78 -14.93 17.09 -5.86
N LEU A 79 -15.19 15.93 -5.26
CA LEU A 79 -15.25 15.68 -3.83
C LEU A 79 -14.58 14.34 -3.56
N ASP A 80 -13.66 14.30 -2.60
CA ASP A 80 -13.14 13.05 -2.03
C ASP A 80 -14.29 12.41 -1.23
N VAL A 81 -15.06 11.52 -1.88
CA VAL A 81 -16.14 10.80 -1.19
C VAL A 81 -15.54 9.56 -0.53
N GLU A 82 -15.68 9.47 0.79
CA GLU A 82 -15.36 8.28 1.57
C GLU A 82 -16.08 7.07 0.96
N GLY A 83 -15.34 6.04 0.52
CA GLY A 83 -15.92 4.86 -0.13
C GLY A 83 -16.31 5.02 -1.62
N SER A 84 -15.86 6.06 -2.33
CA SER A 84 -16.08 6.23 -3.79
C SER A 84 -15.48 5.12 -4.67
N ARG A 85 -14.72 4.19 -4.09
CA ARG A 85 -14.18 3.00 -4.76
C ARG A 85 -14.98 1.77 -4.34
N ASN A 86 -16.25 1.72 -4.76
CA ASN A 86 -16.98 0.46 -4.81
C ASN A 86 -16.28 -0.43 -5.86
N LEU A 87 -15.56 -1.45 -5.38
CA LEU A 87 -14.97 -2.53 -6.19
C LEU A 87 -16.04 -3.50 -6.68
#